data_AF-A0A4V1SX37-F1
#
_entry.id   AF-A0A4V1SX37-F1
#
_cell.length_a   1.000
_cell.length_b   1.000
_cell.length_c   1.000
_cell.angle_alpha   90.00
_cell.angle_beta   90.00
_cell.angle_gamma   90.00
#
_symmetry.space_group_name_H-M   'P 1'
#
loop_
_entity.id
_entity.type
_entity.pdbx_description
1 polymer ?
#
loop_
_entity_poly.entity_id
_entity_poly.type
_entity_poly.pdbx_seq_one_letter_code
_entity_poly.pdbx_strand_id
1 'polypeptide(L)'
;MSDKVFLNSNILIYTYSATEPEKKLIARKLITDNLTFISTQVLQELCNIVTRKFNYFDAAKVVQECSQNSLYMLTPNLPFCRRAV
;
A
#
# COMPACT_ATOMS: atom_id res chain seq x y z
N MET A 1 14.75 17.21 7.59
CA MET A 1 14.44 15.94 8.28
C MET A 1 13.28 15.32 7.52
N SER A 2 13.40 14.07 7.06
CA SER A 2 12.26 13.37 6.48
C SER A 2 11.43 12.79 7.63
N ASP A 3 10.16 13.16 7.71
CA ASP A 3 9.27 12.63 8.73
C ASP A 3 9.00 11.14 8.50
N LYS A 4 8.77 10.42 9.60
CA LYS A 4 8.35 9.01 9.56
C LYS A 4 6.82 8.98 9.48
N VAL A 5 6.29 8.53 8.36
CA VAL A 5 4.84 8.57 8.09
C VAL A 5 4.30 7.16 7.93
N PHE A 6 3.34 6.81 8.79
CA PHE A 6 2.58 5.56 8.63
C PHE A 6 1.44 5.77 7.64
N LEU A 7 1.35 4.93 6.61
CA LEU A 7 0.31 5.02 5.58
C LEU A 7 -0.79 3.99 5.79
N ASN A 8 -2.04 4.43 5.59
CA ASN A 8 -3.21 3.57 5.57
C ASN A 8 -3.52 3.09 4.14
N SER A 9 -4.26 1.98 3.99
CA SER A 9 -4.67 1.36 2.73
C SER A 9 -5.39 2.37 1.81
N ASN A 10 -6.23 3.25 2.37
CA ASN A 10 -6.89 4.32 1.62
C ASN A 10 -5.91 5.24 0.87
N ILE A 11 -4.78 5.62 1.49
CA ILE A 11 -3.79 6.47 0.83
C ILE A 11 -3.08 5.71 -0.30
N LEU A 12 -2.75 4.44 -0.07
CA LEU A 12 -2.11 3.58 -1.06
C LEU A 12 -3.02 3.38 -2.29
N ILE A 13 -4.33 3.22 -2.09
CA ILE A 13 -5.31 3.09 -3.18
C ILE A 13 -5.30 4.33 -4.08
N TYR A 14 -5.21 5.54 -3.50
CA TYR A 14 -5.20 6.77 -4.28
C TYR A 14 -3.98 6.89 -5.21
N THR A 15 -2.85 6.25 -4.89
CA THR A 15 -1.66 6.27 -5.77
C THR A 15 -1.91 5.64 -7.15
N TYR A 16 -2.94 4.78 -7.23
CA TYR A 16 -3.38 4.06 -8.42
C TYR A 16 -4.70 4.61 -9.01
N SER A 17 -5.31 5.63 -8.39
CA SER A 17 -6.61 6.15 -8.85
C SER A 17 -6.53 6.81 -10.22
N ALA A 18 -7.41 6.41 -11.14
CA ALA A 18 -7.55 7.06 -12.45
C ALA A 18 -8.57 8.21 -12.42
N THR A 19 -9.55 8.16 -11.51
CA THR A 19 -10.67 9.10 -11.43
C THR A 19 -10.40 10.27 -10.50
N GLU A 20 -9.39 10.18 -9.63
CA GLU A 20 -9.07 11.21 -8.63
C GLU A 20 -7.60 11.66 -8.73
N PRO A 21 -7.24 12.40 -9.80
CA PRO A 21 -5.84 12.76 -10.08
C PRO A 21 -5.22 13.65 -8.99
N GLU A 22 -5.99 14.51 -8.35
CA GLU A 22 -5.52 15.36 -7.25
C GLU A 22 -5.09 14.54 -6.04
N LYS A 23 -5.94 13.60 -5.61
CA LYS A 23 -5.64 12.68 -4.49
C LYS A 23 -4.45 11.78 -4.82
N LYS A 24 -4.34 11.34 -6.07
CA LYS A 24 -3.17 10.58 -6.55
C LYS A 24 -1.87 11.36 -6.43
N LEU A 25 -1.88 12.64 -6.82
CA LEU A 25 -0.69 13.49 -6.73
C LEU A 25 -0.26 13.68 -5.27
N ILE A 26 -1.21 13.95 -4.37
CA ILE A 26 -0.95 14.11 -2.93
C ILE A 26 -0.42 12.79 -2.34
N ALA A 27 -1.06 11.66 -2.63
CA ALA A 27 -0.63 10.36 -2.13
C ALA A 27 0.80 10.00 -2.59
N ARG A 28 1.15 10.31 -3.85
CA ARG A 28 2.51 10.11 -4.36
C ARG A 28 3.52 11.02 -3.68
N LYS A 29 3.20 12.30 -3.46
CA LYS A 29 4.07 13.22 -2.70
C LYS A 29 4.32 12.74 -1.27
N LEU A 30 3.28 12.24 -0.59
CA LEU A 30 3.45 11.67 0.75
C LEU A 30 4.45 10.52 0.78
N ILE A 31 4.49 9.69 -0.27
CA ILE A 31 5.44 8.58 -0.41
C ILE A 31 6.84 9.06 -0.77
N THR A 32 6.98 10.03 -1.69
CA THR A 32 8.29 10.50 -2.17
C THR A 32 9.00 11.40 -1.17
N ASP A 33 8.25 12.19 -0.41
CA ASP A 33 8.81 13.28 0.41
C ASP A 33 9.12 12.80 1.85
N ASN A 34 8.64 11.62 2.24
CA ASN A 34 8.74 11.10 3.61
C ASN A 34 9.32 9.69 3.67
N LEU A 35 9.83 9.33 4.84
CA LEU A 35 10.16 7.94 5.14
C LEU A 35 8.86 7.22 5.51
N THR A 36 8.34 6.40 4.59
CA THR A 36 7.01 5.83 4.73
C THR A 36 7.02 4.38 5.21
N PHE A 37 6.05 4.05 6.05
CA PHE A 37 5.90 2.74 6.68
C PHE A 37 4.47 2.24 6.52
N ILE A 38 4.31 0.94 6.33
CA ILE A 38 3.01 0.27 6.31
C ILE A 38 3.05 -0.97 7.20
N SER A 39 1.91 -1.41 7.70
CA SER A 39 1.79 -2.69 8.38
C SER A 39 1.41 -3.81 7.41
N THR A 40 1.61 -5.06 7.82
CA THR A 40 1.07 -6.22 7.10
C THR A 40 -0.46 -6.20 6.99
N GLN A 41 -1.16 -5.65 7.99
CA GLN A 41 -2.61 -5.49 7.93
C GLN A 41 -3.00 -4.54 6.79
N VAL A 42 -2.32 -3.39 6.67
CA VAL A 42 -2.55 -2.43 5.58
C VAL A 42 -2.27 -3.08 4.22
N LEU A 43 -1.20 -3.89 4.12
CA LEU A 43 -0.89 -4.63 2.90
C LEU A 43 -1.98 -5.66 2.57
N GLN A 44 -2.49 -6.40 3.55
CA GLN A 44 -3.57 -7.38 3.37
C GLN A 44 -4.87 -6.71 2.91
N GLU A 45 -5.23 -5.57 3.52
CA GLU A 45 -6.39 -4.79 3.10
C GLU A 45 -6.25 -4.27 1.67
N LEU A 46 -5.07 -3.75 1.32
CA LEU A 46 -4.77 -3.30 -0.04
C LEU A 46 -4.90 -4.44 -1.05
N CYS A 47 -4.31 -5.61 -0.76
CA CYS A 47 -4.46 -6.82 -1.59
C CYS A 47 -5.92 -7.18 -1.82
N ASN A 48 -6.71 -7.22 -0.75
CA ASN A 48 -8.13 -7.56 -0.83
C ASN A 48 -8.90 -6.55 -1.68
N ILE A 49 -8.62 -5.26 -1.54
CA ILE A 49 -9.28 -4.20 -2.29
C ILE A 49 -8.90 -4.27 -3.78
N VAL A 50 -7.60 -4.41 -4.09
CA VAL A 50 -7.12 -4.47 -5.47
C VAL A 50 -7.62 -5.74 -6.15
N THR A 51 -7.59 -6.89 -5.49
CA THR A 51 -8.09 -8.16 -6.04
C THR A 51 -9.59 -8.09 -6.35
N ARG A 52 -10.39 -7.41 -5.51
CA ARG A 52 -11.84 -7.26 -5.71
C ARG A 52 -12.21 -6.22 -6.78
N LYS A 53 -11.43 -5.15 -6.91
CA LYS A 53 -11.70 -4.06 -7.87
C LYS A 53 -11.09 -4.32 -9.25
N PHE A 54 -10.01 -5.08 -9.31
CA PHE A 54 -9.23 -5.37 -10.51
C PHE A 54 -9.06 -6.87 -10.67
N ASN A 55 -7.85 -7.41 -10.54
CA ASN A 55 -7.56 -8.83 -10.59
C ASN A 55 -6.36 -9.19 -9.70
N TYR A 56 -6.06 -10.49 -9.61
CA TYR A 56 -4.95 -11.01 -8.83
C TYR A 56 -3.57 -10.54 -9.32
N PHE A 57 -3.37 -10.39 -10.63
CA PHE A 57 -2.08 -9.95 -11.19
C PHE A 57 -1.78 -8.50 -10.80
N ASP A 58 -2.80 -7.64 -10.81
CA ASP A 58 -2.69 -6.26 -10.35
C ASP A 58 -2.36 -6.21 -8.85
N ALA A 59 -3.00 -7.05 -8.04
CA ALA A 59 -2.69 -7.15 -6.62
C ALA A 59 -1.25 -7.61 -6.36
N ALA A 60 -0.78 -8.63 -7.09
CA ALA A 60 0.60 -9.11 -6.99
C ALA A 60 1.62 -8.03 -7.35
N LYS A 61 1.33 -7.25 -8.41
CA LYS A 61 2.17 -6.13 -8.82
C LYS A 61 2.23 -5.02 -7.76
N VAL A 62 1.09 -4.66 -7.17
CA VAL A 62 1.02 -3.66 -6.10
C VAL A 62 1.82 -4.11 -4.87
N VAL A 63 1.72 -5.39 -4.47
CA VAL A 63 2.51 -5.93 -3.36
C VAL A 63 4.00 -5.89 -3.66
N GLN A 64 4.38 -6.27 -4.88
CA GLN A 64 5.77 -6.20 -5.33
C GLN A 64 6.28 -4.75 -5.27
N GLU A 65 5.54 -3.79 -5.80
CA GLU A 65 5.87 -2.37 -5.73
C GLU A 65 6.00 -1.88 -4.28
N CYS A 66 5.12 -2.30 -3.37
CA CYS A 66 5.23 -1.96 -1.95
C CYS A 66 6.45 -2.58 -1.27
N SER A 67 6.91 -3.76 -1.72
CA SER A 67 8.11 -4.42 -1.18
C SER A 67 9.42 -3.85 -1.72
N GLN A 68 9.40 -3.30 -2.94
CA GLN A 68 10.58 -2.78 -3.64
C GLN A 68 10.80 -1.29 -3.43
N ASN A 69 9.71 -0.52 -3.30
CA ASN A 69 9.81 0.87 -2.89
C ASN A 69 10.17 0.94 -1.41
N SER A 70 10.79 2.05 -0.99
CA SER A 70 11.26 2.34 0.38
C SER A 70 10.16 2.38 1.47
N LEU A 71 9.03 1.71 1.24
CA LEU A 71 7.99 1.43 2.22
C LEU A 71 8.49 0.33 3.15
N TYR A 72 8.87 0.73 4.36
CA TYR A 72 9.30 -0.22 5.38
C TYR A 72 8.08 -0.91 5.98
N MET A 73 8.02 -2.23 5.86
CA MET A 73 6.98 -3.03 6.53
C MET A 73 7.31 -3.17 8.02
N LEU A 74 6.45 -2.60 8.88
CA LEU A 74 6.49 -2.84 10.32
C LEU A 74 5.73 -4.14 10.61
N THR A 75 6.44 -5.18 11.09
CA THR A 75 5.82 -6.43 11.52
C THR A 75 6.30 -6.84 12.91
N PRO A 76 5.39 -7.11 13.86
CA PRO A 76 5.63 -8.05 14.93
C PRO A 76 5.14 -9.41 14.43
N ASN A 77 6.06 -10.28 13.98
CA ASN A 77 5.86 -11.71 13.68
C ASN A 77 4.44 -12.15 13.33
N LEU A 78 4.11 -12.30 12.04
CA LEU A 78 2.92 -13.05 11.63
C LEU A 78 3.21 -14.04 10.49
N PRO A 79 2.71 -15.28 10.58
CA PRO A 79 2.76 -16.25 9.50
C PRO A 79 1.81 -15.80 8.39
N PHE A 80 2.33 -15.73 7.17
CA PHE A 80 1.60 -15.34 5.98
C PHE A 80 0.37 -16.25 5.78
N CYS A 81 -0.77 -15.64 5.46
CA CYS A 81 -1.98 -16.30 4.95
C CYS A 81 -2.79 -17.19 5.92
N ARG A 82 -3.72 -16.58 6.70
CA ARG A 82 -4.95 -17.26 7.14
C ARG A 82 -6.17 -16.33 7.06
N ARG A 83 -6.78 -16.28 5.88
CA ARG A 83 -8.24 -16.37 5.62
C ARG A 83 -8.52 -15.95 4.18
N ALA A 84 -8.41 -16.91 3.28
CA ALA A 84 -9.40 -17.05 2.22
C ALA A 84 -10.51 -17.92 2.82
N VAL A 85 -11.51 -17.27 3.44
CA VAL A 85 -12.84 -17.84 3.70
C VAL A 85 -13.83 -16.72 3.46
#